data_AF-A0A838DKU3-F1
#
_entry.id   AF-A0A838DKU3-F1
#
_cell.length_a   1.000
_cell.length_b   1.000
_cell.length_c   1.000
_cell.angle_alpha   90.00
_cell.angle_beta   90.00
_cell.angle_gamma   90.00
#
_symmetry.space_group_name_H-M   'P 1'
#
loop_
_entity.id
_entity.type
_entity.pdbx_description
1 polymer ?
#
loop_
_entity_poly.entity_id
_entity_poly.type
_entity_poly.pdbx_seq_one_letter_code
_entity_poly.pdbx_strand_id
1 'polypeptide(L)'
;MMNTVVTKATTESKPKRRMIFYPMYMLREKFYGWQSTGIETFRLELSDFVSLCGGGSPGAIADGAAGLRAIEIAQAIYRSSGETRGIPITGALADPAVEYAGNLP
;
A
#
# COMPACT_ATOMS: atom_id res chain seq x y z
N MET A 1 14.39 -2.31 4.69
CA MET A 1 13.41 -2.55 3.63
C MET A 1 13.91 -1.94 2.33
N MET A 2 13.81 -2.67 1.22
CA MET A 2 14.08 -2.14 -0.12
C MET A 2 12.74 -2.00 -0.82
N ASN A 3 12.24 -0.77 -0.94
CA ASN A 3 10.95 -0.54 -1.59
C ASN A 3 11.17 -0.23 -3.06
N THR A 4 10.51 -0.99 -3.93
CA THR A 4 10.48 -0.71 -5.36
C THR A 4 9.16 -0.02 -5.68
N VAL A 5 9.24 1.27 -6.00
CA VAL A 5 8.09 2.01 -6.52
C VAL A 5 8.13 1.91 -8.04
N VAL A 6 7.11 1.27 -8.63
CA VAL A 6 6.92 1.21 -10.09
C VAL A 6 5.78 2.15 -10.46
N THR A 7 6.09 3.22 -11.19
CA THR A 7 5.09 4.12 -11.75
C THR A 7 4.66 3.60 -13.12
N LYS A 8 3.36 3.37 -13.32
CA LYS A 8 2.81 2.94 -14.62
C LYS A 8 2.97 4.07 -15.64
N ALA A 9 3.32 3.69 -16.87
CA ALA A 9 3.31 4.60 -18.00
C ALA A 9 1.90 5.17 -18.24
N THR A 10 1.82 6.48 -18.45
CA THR A 10 0.64 7.15 -19.01
C THR A 10 0.92 7.48 -20.48
N THR A 11 -0.09 7.90 -21.25
CA THR A 11 0.08 8.29 -22.67
C THR A 11 1.20 9.31 -22.88
N GLU A 12 1.51 10.10 -21.83
CA GLU A 12 2.55 11.13 -21.83
C GLU A 12 3.86 10.72 -21.13
N SER A 13 3.92 9.59 -20.40
CA SER A 13 5.08 9.28 -19.54
C SER A 13 5.55 7.83 -19.64
N LYS A 14 6.87 7.65 -19.66
CA LYS A 14 7.52 6.33 -19.67
C LYS A 14 7.47 5.69 -18.27
N PRO A 15 7.39 4.35 -18.17
CA PRO A 15 7.37 3.68 -16.88
C PRO A 15 8.69 3.94 -16.15
N LYS A 16 8.60 4.38 -14.89
CA LYS A 16 9.78 4.70 -14.06
C LYS A 16 9.81 3.79 -12.84
N ARG A 17 10.93 3.09 -12.66
CA ARG A 17 11.20 2.29 -11.47
C ARG A 17 12.15 3.06 -10.57
N ARG A 18 11.73 3.33 -9.33
CA ARG A 18 12.57 3.95 -8.31
C ARG A 18 12.78 2.96 -7.18
N MET A 19 14.04 2.63 -6.91
CA MET A 19 14.41 1.93 -5.69
C MET A 19 14.67 2.98 -4.61
N ILE A 20 13.98 2.85 -3.48
CA ILE A 20 14.21 3.70 -2.32
C ILE A 20 14.85 2.85 -1.24
N PHE A 21 16.05 3.27 -0.82
CA PHE A 21 16.86 2.57 0.16
C PHE A 21 16.83 3.31 1.50
N TYR A 22 16.38 2.62 2.55
CA TYR A 22 16.22 3.16 3.91
C TYR A 22 17.13 2.44 4.91
N PRO A 23 18.45 2.71 4.89
CA PRO A 23 19.43 1.96 5.68
C PRO A 23 19.25 2.12 7.19
N MET A 24 18.89 3.31 7.67
CA MET A 24 18.71 3.54 9.11
C MET A 24 17.52 2.75 9.68
N TYR A 25 16.41 2.68 8.93
CA TYR A 25 15.26 1.87 9.31
C TYR A 25 15.56 0.38 9.21
N MET A 26 16.36 -0.06 8.22
CA MET A 26 16.85 -1.44 8.14
C MET A 26 17.61 -1.86 9.37
N LEU A 27 18.57 -1.04 9.80
CA LEU A 27 19.38 -1.34 10.98
C LEU A 27 18.49 -1.31 12.23
N ARG A 28 17.64 -0.30 12.38
CA ARG A 28 16.74 -0.18 13.54
C ARG A 28 15.76 -1.36 13.64
N GLU A 29 15.09 -1.76 12.57
CA GLU A 29 14.22 -2.94 12.56
C GLU A 29 14.99 -4.24 12.81
N LYS A 30 16.22 -4.35 12.29
CA LYS A 30 17.05 -5.54 12.43
C LYS A 30 17.67 -5.69 13.82
N PHE A 31 17.95 -4.59 14.54
CA PHE A 31 18.55 -4.60 15.87
C PHE A 31 17.54 -4.45 17.02
N TYR A 32 16.46 -3.72 16.83
CA TYR A 32 15.45 -3.45 17.87
C TYR A 32 14.09 -4.10 17.59
N GLY A 33 13.93 -4.74 16.43
CA GLY A 33 12.70 -5.39 16.01
C GLY A 33 11.63 -4.39 15.54
N TRP A 34 10.83 -4.81 14.56
CA TRP A 34 9.65 -4.09 14.09
C TRP A 34 8.58 -3.92 15.18
N GLN A 35 8.63 -4.75 16.23
CA GLN A 35 7.68 -4.77 17.34
C GLN A 35 7.63 -3.43 18.07
N SER A 36 8.78 -2.79 18.30
CA SER A 36 8.84 -1.49 18.97
C SER A 36 8.10 -0.40 18.17
N THR A 37 8.29 -0.37 16.86
CA THR A 37 7.57 0.53 15.95
C THR A 37 6.07 0.20 15.95
N GLY A 38 5.70 -1.09 15.88
CA GLY A 38 4.31 -1.52 15.88
C GLY A 38 3.56 -1.15 17.16
N ILE A 39 4.19 -1.31 18.32
CA ILE A 39 3.63 -0.94 19.62
C ILE A 39 3.38 0.57 19.69
N GLU A 40 4.35 1.38 19.24
CA GLU A 40 4.22 2.84 19.27
C GLU A 40 3.11 3.31 18.32
N THR A 41 3.08 2.82 17.07
CA THR A 41 2.02 3.15 16.12
C THR A 41 0.64 2.73 16.65
N PHE A 42 0.52 1.53 17.22
CA PHE A 42 -0.74 1.06 17.81
C PHE A 42 -1.21 1.96 18.96
N ARG A 43 -0.29 2.37 19.85
CA ARG A 43 -0.61 3.27 20.95
C ARG A 43 -1.14 4.61 20.45
N LEU A 44 -0.52 5.18 19.42
CA LEU A 44 -0.95 6.44 18.81
C LEU A 44 -2.34 6.30 18.15
N GLU A 45 -2.53 5.29 17.30
CA GLU A 45 -3.81 5.06 16.61
C GLU A 45 -4.96 4.77 17.59
N LEU A 46 -4.70 4.01 18.66
CA LEU A 46 -5.71 3.74 19.67
C LEU A 46 -6.11 5.00 20.44
N SER A 47 -5.14 5.87 20.75
CA SER A 47 -5.42 7.17 21.38
C SER A 47 -6.30 8.04 20.50
N ASP A 48 -6.00 8.10 19.20
CA ASP A 48 -6.80 8.84 18.21
C ASP A 48 -8.22 8.26 18.11
N PHE A 49 -8.36 6.94 18.14
CA PHE A 49 -9.66 6.27 18.12
C PHE A 49 -10.51 6.58 19.37
N VAL A 50 -9.90 6.57 20.56
CA VAL A 50 -10.59 6.94 21.81
C VAL A 50 -11.02 8.41 21.76
N SER A 51 -10.16 9.30 21.25
CA SER A 51 -10.50 10.71 21.06
C SER A 51 -11.70 10.88 20.14
N LEU A 52 -11.71 10.17 19.00
CA LEU A 52 -12.82 10.19 18.05
C LEU A 52 -14.13 9.69 18.68
N CYS A 53 -14.07 8.59 19.44
CA CYS A 53 -15.23 8.06 20.18
C CYS A 53 -15.80 9.07 21.19
N GLY A 54 -14.95 9.94 21.75
CA GLY A 54 -15.34 11.01 22.65
C GLY A 54 -15.88 12.27 21.97
N GLY A 55 -16.03 12.29 20.64
CA GLY A 55 -16.46 13.46 19.87
C GLY A 55 -15.32 14.43 19.54
N GLY A 56 -14.06 14.02 19.71
CA GLY A 56 -12.89 14.76 19.26
C GLY A 56 -12.76 14.79 17.73
N SER A 57 -11.79 15.58 17.24
CA SER A 57 -11.48 15.59 15.81
C SER A 57 -10.86 14.25 15.40
N PRO A 58 -11.26 13.67 14.25
CA PRO A 58 -10.56 12.52 13.71
C PRO A 58 -9.10 12.89 13.42
N GLY A 59 -8.17 12.11 13.95
CA GLY A 59 -6.81 12.02 13.42
C GLY A 59 -6.82 11.35 12.04
N ALA A 60 -5.64 10.99 11.53
CA ALA A 60 -5.52 10.19 10.31
C ALA A 60 -5.84 8.71 10.61
N ILE A 61 -7.12 8.39 10.82
CA ILE A 61 -7.59 7.03 11.13
C ILE A 61 -8.08 6.35 9.85
N ALA A 62 -7.76 5.06 9.71
CA ALA A 62 -8.28 4.24 8.63
C ALA A 62 -9.80 4.03 8.78
N ASP A 63 -10.54 4.23 7.68
CA ASP A 63 -11.98 4.02 7.63
C ASP A 63 -12.35 2.68 6.95
N GLY A 64 -13.66 2.43 6.81
CA GLY A 64 -14.15 1.21 6.16
C GLY A 64 -13.74 1.09 4.68
N ALA A 65 -13.58 2.21 3.97
CA ALA A 65 -13.13 2.22 2.58
C ALA A 65 -11.64 1.86 2.49
N ALA A 66 -10.81 2.38 3.39
CA ALA A 66 -9.41 2.00 3.52
C ALA A 66 -9.26 0.50 3.83
N GLY A 67 -10.11 -0.04 4.71
CA GLY A 67 -10.16 -1.48 4.99
C GLY A 67 -10.51 -2.33 3.77
N LEU A 68 -11.55 -1.95 3.03
CA LEU A 68 -11.93 -2.62 1.78
C LEU A 68 -10.78 -2.61 0.76
N ARG A 69 -10.14 -1.45 0.57
CA ARG A 69 -8.99 -1.29 -0.34
C ARG A 69 -7.82 -2.18 0.06
N ALA A 70 -7.52 -2.29 1.36
CA ALA A 70 -6.45 -3.14 1.85
C ALA A 70 -6.68 -4.62 1.46
N ILE A 71 -7.93 -5.11 1.61
CA ILE A 71 -8.31 -6.47 1.23
C ILE A 71 -8.21 -6.67 -0.28
N GLU A 72 -8.71 -5.74 -1.08
CA GLU A 72 -8.63 -5.81 -2.55
C GLU A 72 -7.19 -5.92 -3.04
N ILE A 73 -6.29 -5.09 -2.50
CA ILE A 73 -4.87 -5.11 -2.84
C ILE A 73 -4.23 -6.45 -2.45
N ALA A 74 -4.51 -6.94 -1.24
CA ALA A 74 -3.98 -8.23 -0.77
C ALA A 74 -4.42 -9.39 -1.68
N GLN A 75 -5.70 -9.41 -2.08
CA GLN A 75 -6.23 -10.41 -3.01
C GLN A 75 -5.60 -10.30 -4.40
N ALA A 76 -5.42 -9.08 -4.92
CA ALA A 76 -4.77 -8.86 -6.21
C ALA A 76 -3.31 -9.33 -6.20
N ILE A 77 -2.55 -9.07 -5.13
CA ILE A 77 -1.17 -9.56 -4.96
C ILE A 77 -1.14 -11.08 -4.94
N TYR A 78 -2.02 -11.71 -4.15
CA TYR A 78 -2.10 -13.17 -4.06
C TYR A 78 -2.32 -13.81 -5.44
N ARG A 79 -3.31 -13.30 -6.18
CA ARG A 79 -3.60 -13.77 -7.54
C ARG A 79 -2.48 -13.47 -8.52
N SER A 80 -1.91 -12.27 -8.47
CA SER A 80 -0.81 -11.87 -9.36
C SER A 80 0.41 -12.78 -9.18
N SER A 81 0.67 -13.20 -7.94
CA SER A 81 1.80 -14.10 -7.62
C SER A 81 1.63 -15.48 -8.23
N GLY A 82 0.40 -15.98 -8.36
CA GLY A 82 0.10 -17.26 -9.02
C GLY A 82 -0.02 -17.15 -10.53
N GLU A 83 -0.62 -16.08 -11.03
CA GLU A 83 -0.94 -15.89 -12.45
C GLU A 83 0.18 -15.17 -13.23
N THR A 84 1.21 -14.65 -12.55
CA THR A 84 2.34 -13.88 -13.13
C THR A 84 1.88 -12.75 -14.06
N ARG A 85 0.75 -12.12 -13.73
CA ARG A 85 0.17 -11.01 -14.49
C ARG A 85 -0.46 -9.97 -13.57
N GLY A 86 -0.67 -8.76 -14.09
CA GLY A 86 -1.37 -7.70 -13.37
C GLY A 86 -2.85 -8.05 -13.13
N ILE A 87 -3.30 -7.92 -11.88
CA ILE A 87 -4.70 -8.10 -11.50
C ILE A 87 -5.31 -6.72 -11.22
N PRO A 88 -6.39 -6.32 -11.91
CA PRO A 88 -7.04 -5.05 -11.66
C PRO A 88 -7.74 -5.04 -10.29
N ILE A 89 -7.68 -3.90 -9.61
CA ILE A 89 -8.45 -3.63 -8.38
C ILE A 89 -9.63 -2.71 -8.70
N THR A 90 -10.75 -2.86 -7.97
CA THR A 90 -12.06 -2.24 -8.24
C THR A 90 -12.04 -0.72 -8.01
N GLY A 91 -11.40 0.01 -8.91
CA GLY A 91 -11.11 1.43 -8.78
C GLY A 91 -10.19 1.94 -9.88
N ALA A 92 -9.46 1.02 -10.53
CA ALA A 92 -8.76 1.26 -11.78
C ALA A 92 -9.64 1.06 -13.03
N LEU A 93 -10.92 0.72 -12.88
CA LEU A 93 -11.85 0.39 -13.96
C LEU A 93 -12.81 1.54 -14.36
N ALA A 94 -12.40 2.79 -14.17
CA ALA A 94 -13.11 3.95 -14.71
C ALA A 94 -12.39 4.58 -15.92
N ASP A 95 -11.48 3.86 -16.56
CA ASP A 95 -10.95 4.25 -17.87
C ASP A 95 -11.25 3.15 -18.91
N PRO A 96 -12.27 3.33 -19.76
CA PRO A 96 -12.65 2.36 -20.80
C PRO A 96 -11.60 2.21 -21.91
N ALA A 97 -10.48 2.95 -21.86
CA ALA A 97 -9.42 2.87 -22.87
C ALA A 97 -8.39 1.73 -22.64
N VAL A 98 -8.50 0.94 -21.57
CA VAL A 98 -7.46 -0.05 -21.21
C VAL A 98 -7.88 -1.46 -21.65
N GLU A 99 -7.77 -1.70 -22.94
CA GLU A 99 -7.73 -3.04 -23.51
C GLU A 99 -6.48 -3.78 -22.99
N TYR A 100 -6.68 -4.96 -22.42
CA TYR A 100 -5.61 -5.78 -21.84
C TYR A 100 -4.75 -6.36 -22.97
N ALA A 101 -3.70 -5.64 -23.35
CA ALA A 101 -2.59 -6.23 -24.10
C ALA A 101 -1.87 -7.23 -23.18
N GLY A 102 -2.31 -8.48 -23.27
CA GLY A 102 -1.54 -9.63 -22.84
C GLY A 102 -0.18 -9.67 -23.53
N ASN A 103 0.71 -10.42 -22.90
CA ASN A 103 2.05 -10.77 -23.34
C ASN A 103 3.07 -9.64 -23.29
N LEU A 104 3.99 -9.75 -22.33
CA LEU A 104 5.39 -9.43 -22.57
C LEU A 104 6.24 -10.55 -21.91
N PRO A 105 7.37 -10.91 -22.54
CA PRO A 105 8.08 -12.20 -22.45
C PRO A 105 8.74 -12.51 -21.11
#